data_AF-A0A126RBK9-F1
#
_entry.id   AF-A0A126RBK9-F1
#
_cell.length_a   1.000
_cell.length_b   1.000
_cell.length_c   1.000
_cell.angle_alpha   90.00
_cell.angle_beta   90.00
_cell.angle_gamma   90.00
#
_symmetry.space_group_name_H-M   'P 1'
#
loop_
_entity.id
_entity.type
_entity.pdbx_description
1 polymer ?
#
loop_
_entity_poly.entity_id
_entity_poly.type
_entity_poly.pdbx_seq_one_letter_code
_entity_poly.pdbx_strand_id
1 'polypeptide(L)'
;MDTVAKEPWVTRWGRESDSWNIVELDDGNPDEDVEGGESDGSGLPGRWLVGQAVAQWSLTQPTEPTAEVVANVFNLPLDLAQDVMGLDPGQSITKPALGRAIQVWSGLQDQGWADQTVGAAALAFHLSPALIAEAVEDHPWMFLGGDRADLAAMTIEHDGE
;
A
#
# COMPACT_ATOMS: atom_id res chain seq x y z
N MET A 1 1.45 32.30 -14.59
CA MET A 1 1.99 32.05 -13.24
C MET A 1 2.67 30.72 -13.32
N ASP A 2 4.00 30.71 -13.31
CA ASP A 2 4.75 29.45 -13.29
C ASP A 2 4.52 28.81 -11.93
N THR A 3 3.84 27.66 -11.93
CA THR A 3 3.74 26.81 -10.75
C THR A 3 5.14 26.30 -10.45
N VAL A 4 5.74 26.78 -9.37
CA VAL A 4 6.98 26.20 -8.83
C VAL A 4 6.63 24.76 -8.46
N ALA A 5 7.15 23.80 -9.22
CA ALA A 5 7.01 22.39 -8.90
C ALA A 5 7.65 22.16 -7.54
N LYS A 6 6.88 21.62 -6.59
CA LYS A 6 7.45 21.21 -5.29
C LYS A 6 8.36 20.03 -5.53
N GLU A 7 9.53 20.05 -4.92
CA GLU A 7 10.42 18.89 -4.93
C GLU A 7 9.74 17.74 -4.17
N PRO A 8 9.84 16.49 -4.66
CA PRO A 8 9.33 15.33 -3.94
C PRO A 8 9.97 15.21 -2.57
N TRP A 9 9.17 14.96 -1.54
CA TRP A 9 9.69 14.78 -0.18
C TRP A 9 10.28 13.38 0.04
N VAL A 10 9.95 12.42 -0.84
CA VAL A 10 10.57 11.10 -0.90
C VAL A 10 11.16 10.91 -2.29
N THR A 11 12.43 10.50 -2.37
CA THR A 11 13.10 10.20 -3.65
C THR A 11 13.54 8.75 -3.77
N ARG A 12 13.51 8.01 -2.65
CA ARG A 12 13.68 6.56 -2.52
C ARG A 12 13.16 6.14 -1.15
N TRP A 13 12.96 4.84 -0.93
CA TRP A 13 12.55 4.32 0.38
C TRP A 13 13.70 4.26 1.39
N GLY A 14 13.35 4.37 2.67
CA GLY A 14 14.21 3.94 3.77
C GLY A 14 14.53 2.45 3.70
N ARG A 15 15.57 2.03 4.42
CA ARG A 15 15.98 0.63 4.58
C ARG A 15 14.94 -0.17 5.37
N GLU A 16 14.36 0.44 6.40
CA GLU A 16 13.29 -0.13 7.20
C GLU A 16 11.94 0.18 6.58
N SER A 17 11.20 -0.87 6.22
CA SER A 17 9.97 -0.72 5.44
C SER A 17 8.84 -0.04 6.21
N ASP A 18 8.81 -0.16 7.53
CA ASP A 18 7.75 0.29 8.44
C ASP A 18 8.11 1.56 9.21
N SER A 19 9.32 2.11 9.03
CA SER A 19 9.74 3.29 9.77
C SER A 19 9.25 4.61 9.18
N TRP A 20 9.03 5.60 10.03
CA TRP A 20 8.74 6.97 9.61
C TRP A 20 10.01 7.74 9.23
N ASN A 21 11.16 7.46 9.85
CA ASN A 21 12.49 8.11 9.72
C ASN A 21 12.57 9.49 9.03
N ILE A 22 11.64 10.41 9.32
CA ILE A 22 11.80 11.84 9.03
C ILE A 22 12.37 12.47 10.29
N VAL A 23 13.64 12.17 10.54
CA VAL A 23 14.42 12.75 11.63
C VAL A 23 15.59 13.50 11.03
N GLU A 24 16.00 14.57 11.70
CA GLU A 24 17.25 15.24 11.37
C GLU A 24 18.39 14.25 11.63
N LEU A 25 19.18 13.96 10.60
CA LEU A 25 20.38 13.14 10.72
C LEU A 25 21.47 13.98 11.42
N ASP A 26 22.31 13.33 12.22
CA ASP A 26 23.46 14.02 12.83
C ASP A 26 24.47 14.42 11.72
N ASP A 27 24.74 15.72 11.59
CA ASP A 27 25.72 16.28 10.66
C ASP A 27 27.13 15.67 10.86
N GLY A 28 27.45 15.19 12.06
CA GLY A 28 28.69 14.52 12.41
C GLY A 28 28.70 13.01 12.17
N ASN A 29 27.53 12.37 12.07
CA ASN A 29 27.37 10.95 11.81
C ASN A 29 26.05 10.67 11.06
N PRO A 30 26.05 10.65 9.71
CA PRO A 30 24.83 10.54 8.91
C PRO A 30 24.12 9.18 9.01
N ASP A 31 24.72 8.21 9.72
CA ASP A 31 24.10 6.93 10.04
C ASP A 31 23.43 6.92 11.42
N GLU A 32 23.48 8.03 12.19
CA GLU A 32 22.85 8.18 13.50
C GLU A 32 21.86 9.36 13.52
N ASP A 33 20.75 9.15 14.21
CA ASP A 33 19.79 10.21 14.51
C ASP A 33 20.31 11.14 15.60
N VAL A 34 19.96 12.43 15.50
CA VAL A 34 20.22 13.42 16.57
C VAL A 34 19.61 13.02 17.92
N GLU A 35 18.50 12.27 17.93
CA GLU A 35 17.83 11.82 19.17
C GLU A 35 18.13 10.37 19.59
N GLY A 36 18.99 9.63 18.86
CA GLY A 36 19.35 8.26 19.21
C GLY A 36 18.18 7.25 19.14
N GLY A 37 17.25 7.46 18.20
CA GLY A 37 16.08 6.61 17.99
C GLY A 37 16.36 5.34 17.18
N GLU A 38 15.35 4.48 17.09
CA GLU A 38 15.31 3.29 16.21
C GLU A 38 15.11 3.71 14.74
N SER A 39 16.02 4.53 14.24
CA SER A 39 16.08 4.90 12.84
C SER A 39 17.09 4.05 12.12
N ASP A 40 16.80 3.80 10.85
CA ASP A 40 17.68 3.07 9.94
C ASP A 40 18.78 3.97 9.34
N GLY A 41 18.84 5.23 9.80
CA GLY A 41 19.77 6.26 9.37
C GLY A 41 19.50 6.80 7.97
N SER A 42 18.38 6.45 7.34
CA SER A 42 18.13 6.82 5.94
C SER A 42 17.57 8.24 5.77
N GLY A 43 16.97 8.81 6.82
CA GLY A 43 16.23 10.08 6.77
C GLY A 43 15.02 10.03 5.83
N LEU A 44 14.53 8.83 5.49
CA LEU A 44 13.48 8.59 4.51
C LEU A 44 12.43 7.62 5.06
N PRO A 45 11.15 7.79 4.69
CA PRO A 45 10.11 6.90 5.14
C PRO A 45 10.24 5.51 4.51
N GLY A 46 9.80 4.51 5.26
CA GLY A 46 9.65 3.15 4.81
C GLY A 46 8.53 2.98 3.79
N ARG A 47 8.75 2.06 2.84
CA ARG A 47 7.81 1.72 1.76
C ARG A 47 6.42 1.35 2.28
N TRP A 48 6.34 0.55 3.34
CA TRP A 48 5.07 0.02 3.86
C TRP A 48 4.21 1.11 4.46
N LEU A 49 4.81 2.06 5.15
CA LEU A 49 4.09 3.14 5.79
C LEU A 49 3.42 4.05 4.75
N VAL A 50 4.16 4.39 3.69
CA VAL A 50 3.61 5.17 2.57
C VAL A 50 2.55 4.35 1.83
N GLY A 51 2.78 3.05 1.59
CA GLY A 51 1.79 2.15 0.99
C GLY A 51 0.48 2.08 1.79
N GLN A 52 0.56 2.01 3.11
CA GLN A 52 -0.62 2.02 3.98
C GLN A 52 -1.39 3.34 3.88
N ALA A 53 -0.69 4.48 3.89
CA ALA A 53 -1.31 5.78 3.72
C ALA A 53 -2.00 5.92 2.35
N VAL A 54 -1.36 5.43 1.28
CA VAL A 54 -1.93 5.40 -0.08
C VAL A 54 -3.15 4.49 -0.14
N ALA A 55 -3.09 3.29 0.44
CA ALA A 55 -4.21 2.35 0.48
C ALA A 55 -5.41 2.97 1.21
N GLN A 56 -5.18 3.54 2.40
CA GLN A 56 -6.23 4.18 3.18
C GLN A 56 -6.83 5.40 2.49
N TRP A 57 -6.00 6.24 1.86
CA TRP A 57 -6.49 7.36 1.07
C TRP A 57 -7.30 6.89 -0.15
N SER A 58 -6.84 5.84 -0.84
CA SER A 58 -7.49 5.28 -2.03
C SER A 58 -8.91 4.79 -1.74
N LEU A 59 -9.14 4.21 -0.56
CA LEU A 59 -10.46 3.77 -0.10
C LEU A 59 -11.47 4.91 0.07
N THR A 60 -11.00 6.16 0.18
CA THR A 60 -11.88 7.34 0.32
C THR A 60 -12.15 8.03 -1.01
N GLN A 61 -11.56 7.57 -2.10
CA GLN A 61 -11.72 8.19 -3.41
C GLN A 61 -12.98 7.69 -4.12
N PRO A 62 -13.71 8.55 -4.85
CA PRO A 62 -14.92 8.16 -5.57
C PRO A 62 -14.63 7.29 -6.80
N THR A 63 -13.37 7.23 -7.22
CA THR A 63 -12.89 6.46 -8.37
C THR A 63 -11.52 5.88 -8.04
N GLU A 64 -11.17 4.78 -8.70
CA GLU A 64 -9.85 4.19 -8.61
C GLU A 64 -8.75 5.22 -8.95
N PRO A 65 -7.81 5.49 -8.02
CA PRO A 65 -6.71 6.41 -8.28
C PRO A 65 -5.68 5.81 -9.24
N THR A 66 -5.15 6.60 -10.16
CA THR A 66 -3.98 6.21 -10.96
C THR A 66 -2.67 6.54 -10.24
N ALA A 67 -1.57 5.94 -10.69
CA ALA A 67 -0.23 6.25 -10.17
C ALA A 67 0.13 7.74 -10.33
N GLU A 68 -0.31 8.40 -11.40
CA GLU A 68 -0.12 9.85 -11.58
C GLU A 68 -0.88 10.67 -10.54
N VAL A 69 -2.10 10.25 -10.18
CA VAL A 69 -2.86 10.93 -9.12
C VAL A 69 -2.18 10.73 -7.77
N VAL A 70 -1.76 9.50 -7.46
CA VAL A 70 -1.03 9.20 -6.21
C VAL A 70 0.28 10.01 -6.15
N ALA A 71 1.05 10.04 -7.23
CA ALA A 71 2.28 10.81 -7.34
C ALA A 71 2.05 12.30 -7.05
N ASN A 72 0.98 12.89 -7.59
CA ASN A 72 0.63 14.28 -7.36
C ASN A 72 0.14 14.55 -5.93
N VAL A 73 -0.74 13.70 -5.39
CA VAL A 73 -1.35 13.89 -4.06
C VAL A 73 -0.31 13.71 -2.96
N PHE A 74 0.50 12.66 -3.07
CA PHE A 74 1.54 12.35 -2.10
C PHE A 74 2.87 13.02 -2.41
N ASN A 75 2.97 13.82 -3.48
CA ASN A 75 4.22 14.46 -3.92
C ASN A 75 5.39 13.45 -4.00
N LEU A 76 5.14 12.35 -4.70
CA LEU A 76 6.07 11.25 -4.93
C LEU A 76 6.53 11.23 -6.40
N PRO A 77 7.73 10.72 -6.69
CA PRO A 77 8.10 10.26 -8.02
C PRO A 77 7.10 9.21 -8.54
N LEU A 78 6.87 9.19 -9.86
CA LEU A 78 5.88 8.29 -10.48
C LEU A 78 6.22 6.81 -10.27
N ASP A 79 7.50 6.45 -10.31
CA ASP A 79 8.00 5.11 -10.06
C ASP A 79 7.75 4.66 -8.61
N LEU A 80 7.94 5.55 -7.63
CA LEU A 80 7.61 5.26 -6.24
C LEU A 80 6.10 5.14 -6.02
N ALA A 81 5.29 5.95 -6.70
CA ALA A 81 3.84 5.81 -6.68
C ALA A 81 3.38 4.47 -7.28
N GLN A 82 4.00 4.02 -8.38
CA GLN A 82 3.75 2.71 -8.97
C GLN A 82 4.14 1.58 -8.02
N ASP A 83 5.28 1.68 -7.34
CA ASP A 83 5.73 0.67 -6.39
C ASP A 83 4.76 0.51 -5.21
N VAL A 84 4.37 1.59 -4.53
CA VAL A 84 3.43 1.50 -3.39
C VAL A 84 2.04 1.03 -3.79
N MET A 85 1.64 1.24 -5.05
CA MET A 85 0.39 0.71 -5.59
C MET A 85 0.50 -0.78 -6.00
N GLY A 86 1.70 -1.37 -5.93
CA GLY A 86 1.96 -2.75 -6.33
C GLY A 86 2.07 -2.96 -7.85
N LEU A 87 2.28 -1.87 -8.60
CA LEU A 87 2.36 -1.86 -10.06
C LEU A 87 3.80 -2.03 -10.59
N ASP A 88 4.81 -2.02 -9.71
CA ASP A 88 6.21 -2.21 -10.11
C ASP A 88 6.52 -3.69 -10.45
N PRO A 89 6.85 -4.03 -11.71
CA PRO A 89 7.18 -5.39 -12.12
C PRO A 89 8.47 -5.95 -11.49
N GLY A 90 9.33 -5.14 -10.88
CA GLY A 90 10.62 -5.55 -10.32
C GLY A 90 10.56 -6.17 -8.92
N GLN A 91 9.55 -5.83 -8.12
CA GLN A 91 9.37 -6.32 -6.73
C GLN A 91 7.94 -6.81 -6.43
N SER A 92 7.04 -6.78 -7.42
CA SER A 92 5.63 -7.16 -7.23
C SER A 92 5.45 -8.65 -6.91
N ILE A 93 4.72 -8.92 -5.82
CA ILE A 93 4.09 -10.22 -5.60
C ILE A 93 3.25 -10.57 -6.82
N THR A 94 3.53 -11.69 -7.49
CA THR A 94 2.74 -12.09 -8.66
C THR A 94 1.26 -12.19 -8.29
N LYS A 95 0.34 -11.79 -9.18
CA LYS A 95 -1.12 -11.89 -8.93
C LYS A 95 -1.56 -13.25 -8.38
N PRO A 96 -1.09 -14.42 -8.88
CA PRO A 96 -1.45 -15.71 -8.29
C PRO A 96 -0.93 -15.92 -6.87
N ALA A 97 0.25 -15.38 -6.54
CA ALA A 97 0.78 -15.44 -5.18
C ALA A 97 -0.01 -14.51 -4.24
N LEU A 98 -0.41 -13.33 -4.72
CA LEU A 98 -1.25 -12.41 -3.98
C LEU A 98 -2.63 -13.02 -3.70
N GLY A 99 -3.28 -13.61 -4.70
CA GLY A 99 -4.57 -14.29 -4.52
C GLY A 99 -4.50 -15.40 -3.45
N ARG A 100 -3.43 -16.22 -3.44
CA ARG A 100 -3.23 -17.22 -2.38
C ARG A 100 -3.00 -16.60 -1.01
N ALA A 101 -2.24 -15.51 -0.93
CA ALA A 101 -2.01 -14.81 0.32
C ALA A 101 -3.31 -14.22 0.88
N ILE A 102 -4.13 -13.62 0.02
CA ILE A 102 -5.47 -13.12 0.35
C ILE A 102 -6.35 -14.27 0.85
N GLN A 103 -6.36 -15.42 0.15
CA GLN A 103 -7.16 -16.59 0.55
C GLN A 103 -6.80 -17.08 1.96
N VAL A 104 -5.51 -17.17 2.26
CA VAL A 104 -5.05 -17.58 3.60
C VAL A 104 -5.40 -16.51 4.63
N TRP A 105 -5.19 -15.23 4.30
CA TRP A 105 -5.52 -14.12 5.19
C TRP A 105 -7.01 -14.12 5.53
N SER A 106 -7.90 -14.22 4.54
CA SER A 106 -9.35 -14.17 4.72
C SER A 106 -9.85 -15.38 5.51
N GLY A 107 -9.38 -16.60 5.21
CA GLY A 107 -9.72 -17.80 5.97
C GLY A 107 -9.25 -17.79 7.43
N LEU A 108 -8.22 -17.00 7.77
CA LEU A 108 -7.81 -16.77 9.15
C LEU A 108 -8.70 -15.73 9.88
N GLN A 109 -9.39 -14.85 9.16
CA GLN A 109 -10.31 -13.86 9.75
C GLN A 109 -11.65 -14.48 10.21
N ASP A 110 -12.06 -15.62 9.63
CA ASP A 110 -13.29 -16.34 10.01
C ASP A 110 -13.35 -16.78 11.48
N GLN A 111 -12.24 -16.66 12.22
CA GLN A 111 -12.16 -16.91 13.66
C GLN A 111 -12.64 -15.74 14.54
N GLY A 112 -13.31 -14.73 13.96
CA GLY A 112 -14.05 -13.71 14.71
C GLY A 112 -13.64 -12.27 14.47
N TRP A 113 -13.03 -11.96 13.32
CA TRP A 113 -12.79 -10.58 12.88
C TRP A 113 -13.80 -10.19 11.81
N ALA A 114 -14.40 -9.01 11.97
CA ALA A 114 -15.46 -8.51 11.10
C ALA A 114 -14.93 -8.22 9.68
N ASP A 115 -15.77 -8.59 8.72
CA ASP A 115 -15.80 -8.17 7.32
C ASP A 115 -14.52 -8.43 6.51
N GLN A 116 -14.42 -9.66 5.98
CA GLN A 116 -13.49 -10.06 4.92
C GLN A 116 -13.78 -9.23 3.66
N THR A 117 -13.30 -8.01 3.63
CA THR A 117 -13.57 -7.05 2.55
C THR A 117 -12.32 -6.75 1.77
N VAL A 118 -12.50 -6.30 0.53
CA VAL A 118 -11.41 -5.76 -0.29
C VAL A 118 -10.72 -4.60 0.43
N GLY A 119 -11.46 -3.76 1.15
CA GLY A 119 -10.89 -2.68 1.96
C GLY A 119 -10.00 -3.18 3.09
N ALA A 120 -10.46 -4.15 3.87
CA ALA A 120 -9.67 -4.75 4.95
C ALA A 120 -8.41 -5.45 4.41
N ALA A 121 -8.52 -6.17 3.29
CA ALA A 121 -7.37 -6.78 2.64
C ALA A 121 -6.37 -5.73 2.10
N ALA A 122 -6.85 -4.66 1.46
CA ALA A 122 -5.99 -3.57 0.98
C ALA A 122 -5.16 -2.96 2.11
N LEU A 123 -5.77 -2.78 3.27
CA LEU A 123 -5.09 -2.29 4.47
C LEU A 123 -4.16 -3.33 5.11
N ALA A 124 -4.43 -4.62 4.98
CA ALA A 124 -3.55 -5.67 5.51
C ALA A 124 -2.31 -5.90 4.64
N PHE A 125 -2.46 -5.76 3.32
CA PHE A 125 -1.39 -5.99 2.35
C PHE A 125 -0.66 -4.71 1.92
N HIS A 126 -1.17 -3.53 2.32
CA HIS A 126 -0.66 -2.20 1.95
C HIS A 126 -0.63 -2.02 0.43
N LEU A 127 -1.70 -2.48 -0.23
CA LEU A 127 -1.87 -2.44 -1.67
C LEU A 127 -3.11 -1.65 -2.05
N SER A 128 -3.21 -1.26 -3.32
CA SER A 128 -4.42 -0.62 -3.82
C SER A 128 -5.62 -1.58 -3.73
N PRO A 129 -6.83 -1.08 -3.37
CA PRO A 129 -8.04 -1.90 -3.36
C PRO A 129 -8.33 -2.55 -4.72
N ALA A 130 -7.99 -1.88 -5.82
CA ALA A 130 -8.14 -2.42 -7.17
C ALA A 130 -7.27 -3.65 -7.40
N LEU A 131 -5.99 -3.61 -7.01
CA LEU A 131 -5.10 -4.77 -7.15
C LEU A 131 -5.58 -5.97 -6.30
N ILE A 132 -6.13 -5.71 -5.13
CA ILE A 132 -6.77 -6.74 -4.30
C ILE A 132 -7.97 -7.36 -5.03
N ALA A 133 -8.87 -6.52 -5.55
CA ALA A 133 -10.04 -6.99 -6.29
C ALA A 133 -9.65 -7.84 -7.50
N GLU A 134 -8.69 -7.38 -8.32
CA GLU A 134 -8.16 -8.13 -9.46
C GLU A 134 -7.57 -9.48 -9.03
N ALA A 135 -6.79 -9.51 -7.95
CA ALA A 135 -6.18 -10.75 -7.46
C ALA A 135 -7.20 -11.75 -6.93
N VAL A 136 -8.33 -11.28 -6.37
CA VAL A 136 -9.45 -12.12 -5.95
C VAL A 136 -10.21 -12.67 -7.15
N GLU A 137 -10.52 -11.83 -8.14
CA GLU A 137 -11.23 -12.25 -9.37
C GLU A 137 -10.44 -13.28 -10.20
N ASP A 138 -9.10 -13.16 -10.22
CA ASP A 138 -8.23 -14.13 -10.88
C ASP A 138 -8.07 -15.44 -10.10
N HIS A 139 -8.55 -15.51 -8.85
CA HIS A 139 -8.38 -16.69 -8.00
C HIS A 139 -9.50 -17.73 -8.21
N PRO A 140 -9.19 -19.03 -8.41
CA PRO A 140 -10.21 -20.03 -8.78
C PRO A 140 -11.31 -20.32 -7.75
N TRP A 141 -11.06 -19.99 -6.47
CA TRP A 141 -11.91 -20.38 -5.33
C TRP A 141 -12.37 -19.19 -4.48
N MET A 142 -12.10 -17.97 -4.92
CA MET A 142 -12.61 -16.77 -4.26
C MET A 142 -13.45 -15.97 -5.24
N PHE A 143 -14.39 -15.19 -4.73
CA PHE A 143 -15.19 -14.29 -5.53
C PHE A 143 -15.59 -13.06 -4.72
N LEU A 144 -16.03 -12.02 -5.42
CA LEU A 144 -16.38 -10.76 -4.81
C LEU A 144 -17.91 -10.60 -4.71
N GLY A 145 -18.39 -10.22 -3.53
CA GLY A 145 -19.77 -9.86 -3.24
C GLY A 145 -19.93 -8.35 -2.98
N GLY A 146 -21.16 -7.84 -3.16
CA GLY A 146 -21.50 -6.43 -2.89
C GLY A 146 -21.47 -5.50 -4.12
N ASP A 147 -21.43 -4.19 -3.87
CA ASP A 147 -21.47 -3.14 -4.90
C ASP A 147 -20.05 -2.80 -5.40
N ARG A 148 -19.82 -2.90 -6.72
CA ARG A 148 -18.54 -2.55 -7.34
C ARG A 148 -18.17 -1.08 -7.27
N ALA A 149 -19.15 -0.21 -7.03
CA ALA A 149 -18.87 1.20 -6.81
C ALA A 149 -18.23 1.48 -5.44
N ASP A 150 -18.31 0.51 -4.50
CA ASP A 150 -17.78 0.63 -3.14
C ASP A 150 -16.79 -0.51 -2.85
N LEU A 151 -15.59 -0.41 -3.43
CA LEU A 151 -14.50 -1.38 -3.21
C LEU A 151 -14.16 -1.55 -1.72
N ALA A 152 -14.42 -0.55 -0.87
CA ALA A 152 -14.11 -0.68 0.55
C ALA A 152 -15.04 -1.70 1.24
N ALA A 153 -16.31 -1.73 0.83
CA ALA A 153 -17.34 -2.59 1.42
C ALA A 153 -17.55 -3.94 0.69
N MET A 154 -16.93 -4.14 -0.48
CA MET A 154 -17.03 -5.41 -1.21
C MET A 154 -16.47 -6.57 -0.38
N THR A 155 -17.27 -7.63 -0.23
CA THR A 155 -16.91 -8.84 0.51
C THR A 155 -16.09 -9.78 -0.37
N ILE A 156 -15.14 -10.48 0.24
CA ILE A 156 -14.38 -11.58 -0.33
C ILE A 156 -15.05 -12.85 0.18
N GLU A 157 -15.51 -13.68 -0.74
CA GLU A 157 -16.22 -14.94 -0.47
C GLU A 157 -15.44 -16.12 -1.04
N HIS A 158 -15.73 -17.33 -0.56
CA HIS A 158 -15.01 -18.56 -0.89
C HIS A 158 -15.96 -19.65 -1.39
N ASP A 159 -15.56 -20.35 -2.47
CA ASP A 159 -16.28 -21.53 -2.95
C ASP A 159 -15.53 -22.81 -2.52
N GLY A 160 -16.10 -23.52 -1.54
CA GLY A 160 -15.57 -24.77 -0.97
C GLY A 160 -14.70 -24.57 0.28
N GLU A 161 -15.12 -25.20 1.39
CA GLU A 161 -14.33 -25.43 2.61
C GLU A 161 -13.39 -26.64 2.49
#